data_AF-A0A2A3ZPU5-F1
#
_entry.id   AF-A0A2A3ZPU5-F1
#
_cell.length_a   1.000
_cell.length_b   1.000
_cell.length_c   1.000
_cell.angle_alpha   90.00
_cell.angle_beta   90.00
_cell.angle_gamma   90.00
#
_symmetry.space_group_name_H-M   'P 1'
#
loop_
_entity.id
_entity.type
_entity.pdbx_description
1 polymer ?
#
loop_
_entity_poly.entity_id
_entity_poly.type
_entity_poly.pdbx_seq_one_letter_code
_entity_poly.pdbx_strand_id
1 'polypeptide(L)'
;MGESIVDAEVIEDDESDDYDLVFGSGLEPASVDLNESSNTPGREHVVRAIRELHYGASAPLPMVKKQSKLLEVAFSGGVSDLATLEGDKVEDLGRDVADALGVLSDLLSAMATQPAPTFQAALTHSDTVGSIKKTMTNLQVITRSRS
;
A
#
# COMPACT_ATOMS: atom_id res chain seq x y z
N MET A 1 18.92 5.32 46.43
CA MET A 1 18.22 4.06 46.72
C MET A 1 17.91 3.44 45.38
N GLY A 2 18.74 2.49 44.96
CA GLY A 2 18.60 1.78 43.68
C GLY A 2 17.93 0.45 43.96
N GLU A 3 16.82 0.18 43.28
CA GLU A 3 16.09 -1.08 43.34
C GLU A 3 16.85 -2.13 42.53
N SER A 4 17.35 -3.15 43.24
CA SER A 4 18.00 -4.33 42.67
C SER A 4 16.91 -5.29 42.20
N ILE A 5 16.78 -5.48 40.90
CA ILE A 5 15.94 -6.54 40.32
C ILE A 5 16.64 -7.87 40.57
N VAL A 6 15.94 -8.78 41.26
CA VAL A 6 16.41 -10.13 41.58
C VAL A 6 16.00 -11.07 40.45
N ASP A 7 16.95 -11.92 40.04
CA ASP A 7 16.91 -12.91 38.98
C ASP A 7 15.70 -13.86 39.09
N ALA A 8 15.09 -14.22 37.96
CA ALA A 8 13.92 -15.09 37.90
C ALA A 8 14.36 -16.56 37.80
N GLU A 9 14.03 -17.37 38.81
CA GLU A 9 14.17 -18.82 38.73
C GLU A 9 13.30 -19.40 37.61
N VAL A 10 13.93 -20.18 36.73
CA VAL A 10 13.28 -21.05 35.75
C VAL A 10 12.72 -22.25 36.52
N ILE A 11 11.40 -22.39 36.58
CA ILE A 11 10.75 -23.59 37.09
C ILE A 11 10.73 -24.60 35.93
N GLU A 12 11.57 -25.64 36.05
CA GLU A 12 11.53 -26.81 35.17
C GLU A 12 10.40 -27.76 35.61
N ASP A 13 9.59 -28.14 34.61
CA ASP A 13 8.62 -29.23 34.48
C ASP A 13 8.13 -29.96 35.74
N ASP A 14 6.85 -29.75 36.05
CA ASP A 14 6.04 -30.77 36.72
C ASP A 14 5.08 -31.37 35.69
N GLU A 15 5.39 -32.60 35.27
CA GLU A 15 4.52 -33.46 34.47
C GLU A 15 3.27 -33.79 35.29
N SER A 16 2.14 -33.14 35.00
CA SER A 16 0.83 -33.70 35.32
C SER A 16 -0.20 -33.28 34.27
N ASP A 17 -0.45 -34.24 33.37
CA ASP A 17 -1.68 -34.48 32.61
C ASP A 17 -2.80 -33.44 32.77
N ASP A 18 -2.99 -32.60 31.75
CA ASP A 18 -4.33 -32.07 31.45
C ASP A 18 -4.49 -31.71 29.96
N TYR A 19 -4.37 -32.72 29.09
CA TYR A 19 -4.80 -32.61 27.69
C TYR A 19 -6.32 -32.86 27.54
N ASP A 20 -7.15 -32.35 28.45
CA ASP A 20 -8.61 -32.49 28.34
C ASP A 20 -9.40 -31.20 28.56
N LEU A 21 -8.90 -30.07 28.05
CA LEU A 21 -9.64 -28.82 28.03
C LEU A 21 -10.76 -28.77 26.96
N VAL A 22 -10.95 -29.83 26.17
CA VAL A 22 -11.89 -29.83 25.04
C VAL A 22 -13.09 -30.75 25.25
N PHE A 23 -12.95 -31.99 25.80
CA PHE A 23 -14.12 -32.86 25.95
C PHE A 23 -15.10 -32.41 27.05
N GLY A 24 -14.64 -31.70 28.08
CA GLY A 24 -15.50 -31.22 29.17
C GLY A 24 -16.42 -30.04 28.83
N SER A 25 -16.21 -29.38 27.68
CA SER A 25 -16.87 -28.11 27.33
C SER A 25 -18.09 -28.26 26.40
N GLY A 26 -18.29 -29.43 25.81
CA GLY A 26 -19.31 -29.64 24.77
C GLY A 26 -19.04 -28.87 23.47
N LEU A 27 -17.84 -28.30 23.30
CA LEU A 27 -17.43 -27.61 22.09
C LEU A 27 -16.67 -28.59 21.19
N GLU A 28 -17.13 -28.75 19.95
CA GLU A 28 -16.35 -29.47 18.95
C GLU A 28 -15.06 -28.68 18.66
N PRO A 29 -13.89 -29.36 18.58
CA PRO A 29 -12.66 -28.72 18.13
C PRO A 29 -12.89 -28.08 16.76
N ALA A 30 -12.57 -26.79 16.62
CA ALA A 30 -12.66 -26.14 15.33
C ALA A 30 -11.77 -26.87 14.32
N SER A 31 -12.37 -27.44 13.28
CA SER A 31 -11.63 -28.05 12.18
C SER A 31 -10.91 -26.94 11.42
N VAL A 32 -9.61 -26.79 11.64
CA VAL A 32 -8.78 -25.86 10.88
C VAL A 32 -8.44 -26.54 9.56
N ASP A 33 -9.05 -26.07 8.47
CA ASP A 33 -8.69 -26.51 7.12
C ASP A 33 -7.43 -25.78 6.67
N LEU A 34 -6.29 -26.48 6.72
CA LEU A 34 -4.98 -25.97 6.32
C LEU A 34 -4.77 -26.00 4.79
N ASN A 35 -5.80 -26.35 4.01
CA ASN A 35 -5.71 -26.45 2.54
C ASN A 35 -5.95 -25.13 1.81
N GLU A 36 -6.46 -24.08 2.47
CA GLU A 36 -6.51 -22.74 1.89
C GLU A 36 -5.13 -22.08 2.04
N SER A 37 -4.51 -21.72 0.91
CA SER A 37 -3.20 -21.07 0.89
C SER A 37 -3.18 -19.81 1.75
N SER A 38 -2.54 -19.89 2.92
CA SER A 38 -2.57 -18.85 3.97
C SER A 38 -1.85 -17.54 3.61
N ASN A 39 -1.43 -17.35 2.35
CA ASN A 39 -0.70 -16.19 1.87
C ASN A 39 -1.57 -15.21 1.06
N THR A 40 -2.84 -15.53 0.81
CA THR A 40 -3.75 -14.62 0.12
C THR A 40 -4.36 -13.66 1.13
N PRO A 41 -4.20 -12.32 0.98
CA PRO A 41 -4.84 -11.37 1.87
C PRO A 41 -6.35 -11.57 1.86
N GLY A 42 -6.93 -11.89 3.02
CA GLY A 42 -8.38 -12.00 3.16
C GLY A 42 -9.10 -10.69 2.83
N ARG A 43 -10.42 -10.76 2.62
CA ARG A 43 -11.27 -9.62 2.22
C ARG A 43 -11.06 -8.37 3.08
N GLU A 44 -10.89 -8.54 4.39
CA GLU A 44 -10.70 -7.42 5.33
C GLU A 44 -9.40 -6.65 5.06
N HIS A 45 -8.32 -7.36 4.73
CA HIS A 45 -7.04 -6.75 4.36
C HIS A 45 -7.17 -5.89 3.10
N VAL A 46 -7.91 -6.38 2.09
CA VAL A 46 -8.16 -5.63 0.85
C VAL A 46 -8.99 -4.38 1.12
N VAL A 47 -10.08 -4.51 1.89
CA VAL A 47 -10.94 -3.36 2.24
C VAL A 47 -10.17 -2.32 3.04
N ARG A 48 -9.33 -2.76 4.00
CA ARG A 48 -8.47 -1.88 4.78
C ARG A 48 -7.46 -1.16 3.88
N ALA A 49 -6.78 -1.88 2.99
CA ALA A 49 -5.82 -1.27 2.06
C ALA A 49 -6.46 -0.21 1.17
N ILE A 50 -7.67 -0.48 0.62
CA ILE A 50 -8.42 0.51 -0.18
C ILE A 50 -8.76 1.74 0.67
N ARG A 51 -9.20 1.53 1.92
CA ARG A 51 -9.50 2.62 2.86
C ARG A 51 -8.28 3.47 3.15
N GLU A 52 -7.17 2.84 3.51
CA GLU A 52 -5.92 3.51 3.84
C GLU A 52 -5.39 4.30 2.65
N LEU A 53 -5.47 3.75 1.43
CA LEU A 53 -4.99 4.42 0.21
C LEU A 53 -5.85 5.62 -0.21
N HIS A 54 -7.17 5.57 0.01
CA HIS A 54 -8.10 6.47 -0.68
C HIS A 54 -9.00 7.32 0.23
N TYR A 55 -9.30 6.87 1.44
CA TYR A 55 -10.30 7.49 2.30
C TYR A 55 -9.66 8.17 3.52
N GLY A 56 -10.02 9.44 3.76
CA GLY A 56 -9.59 10.21 4.93
C GLY A 56 -8.65 11.37 4.62
N ALA A 57 -8.40 12.20 5.63
CA ALA A 57 -7.56 13.41 5.49
C ALA A 57 -6.07 13.07 5.31
N SER A 58 -5.64 11.92 5.82
CA SER A 58 -4.26 11.41 5.74
C SER A 58 -4.08 10.35 4.65
N ALA A 59 -5.06 10.20 3.74
CA ALA A 59 -4.97 9.23 2.67
C ALA A 59 -3.85 9.61 1.70
N PRO A 60 -2.92 8.67 1.38
CA PRO A 60 -1.71 8.97 0.64
C PRO A 60 -2.02 9.37 -0.81
N LEU A 61 -2.97 8.72 -1.50
CA LEU A 61 -3.26 9.06 -2.91
C LEU A 61 -3.81 10.49 -3.07
N PRO A 62 -4.82 10.94 -2.29
CA PRO A 62 -5.23 12.35 -2.30
C PRO A 62 -4.11 13.32 -1.92
N MET A 63 -3.29 12.98 -0.92
CA MET A 63 -2.17 13.83 -0.50
C MET A 63 -1.12 13.99 -1.59
N VAL A 64 -0.67 12.88 -2.20
CA VAL A 64 0.27 12.88 -3.33
C VAL A 64 -0.30 13.70 -4.48
N LYS A 65 -1.56 13.47 -4.87
CA LYS A 65 -2.22 14.27 -5.91
C LYS A 65 -2.18 15.77 -5.62
N LYS A 66 -2.47 16.18 -4.38
CA LYS A 66 -2.44 17.59 -3.97
C LYS A 66 -1.03 18.17 -4.05
N GLN A 67 -0.03 17.47 -3.49
CA GLN A 67 1.36 17.94 -3.47
C GLN A 67 1.99 17.97 -4.87
N SER A 68 1.77 16.93 -5.69
CA SER A 68 2.21 16.91 -7.09
C SER A 68 1.63 18.08 -7.88
N LYS A 69 0.37 18.46 -7.62
CA LYS A 69 -0.23 19.62 -8.31
C LYS A 69 0.40 20.95 -7.88
N LEU A 70 0.72 21.10 -6.59
CA LEU A 70 1.43 22.28 -6.10
C LEU A 70 2.81 22.41 -6.75
N LEU A 71 3.57 21.31 -6.84
CA LEU A 71 4.87 21.29 -7.51
C LEU A 71 4.78 21.56 -9.02
N GLU A 72 3.79 20.98 -9.72
CA GLU A 72 3.53 21.27 -11.14
C GLU A 72 3.28 22.76 -11.38
N VAL A 73 2.49 23.41 -10.52
CA VAL A 73 2.23 24.86 -10.58
C VAL A 73 3.50 25.65 -10.29
N ALA A 74 4.31 25.25 -9.30
CA ALA A 74 5.58 25.90 -9.00
C ALA A 74 6.58 25.81 -10.18
N PHE A 75 6.68 24.65 -10.82
CA PHE A 75 7.57 24.42 -11.96
C PHE A 75 7.11 25.15 -13.23
N SER A 76 5.80 25.19 -13.50
CA SER A 76 5.25 25.89 -14.66
C SER A 76 5.14 27.40 -14.49
N GLY A 77 4.99 27.87 -13.25
CA GLY A 77 4.86 29.29 -12.89
C GLY A 77 6.19 30.05 -12.78
N GLY A 78 7.33 29.39 -13.03
CA GLY A 78 8.63 30.03 -13.05
C GLY A 78 9.10 30.52 -11.68
N VAL A 79 8.96 29.70 -10.63
CA VAL A 79 9.64 29.96 -9.35
C VAL A 79 11.13 30.16 -9.68
N SER A 80 11.62 31.38 -9.45
CA SER A 80 12.91 31.86 -9.97
C SER A 80 14.14 31.16 -9.40
N ASP A 81 13.95 30.30 -8.41
CA ASP A 81 15.01 29.71 -7.60
C ASP A 81 15.00 28.17 -7.60
N LEU A 82 14.42 27.53 -8.64
CA LEU A 82 14.48 26.07 -8.76
C LEU A 82 15.92 25.54 -8.91
N ALA A 83 16.85 26.39 -9.33
CA ALA A 83 18.27 26.06 -9.48
C ALA A 83 19.03 25.92 -8.15
N THR A 84 18.45 26.39 -7.02
CA THR A 84 19.04 26.20 -5.68
C THR A 84 18.49 24.98 -4.94
N LEU A 85 17.56 24.25 -5.56
CA LEU A 85 17.16 22.94 -5.04
C LEU A 85 18.38 22.00 -5.05
N GLU A 86 18.60 21.31 -3.94
CA GLU A 86 19.68 20.33 -3.84
C GLU A 86 19.49 19.24 -4.91
N GLY A 87 20.46 19.14 -5.83
CA GLY A 87 20.37 18.27 -7.02
C GLY A 87 20.05 16.82 -6.67
N ASP A 88 20.70 16.28 -5.64
CA ASP A 88 20.49 14.90 -5.17
C ASP A 88 19.03 14.66 -4.74
N LYS A 89 18.41 15.64 -4.04
CA LYS A 89 17.00 15.54 -3.62
C LYS A 89 16.04 15.56 -4.81
N VAL A 90 16.37 16.32 -5.85
CA VAL A 90 15.56 16.36 -7.09
C VAL A 90 15.70 15.05 -7.87
N GLU A 91 16.89 14.46 -7.88
CA GLU A 91 17.13 13.17 -8.52
C GLU A 91 16.38 12.04 -7.79
N ASP A 92 16.49 11.98 -6.46
CA ASP A 92 15.78 10.99 -5.63
C ASP A 92 14.27 11.12 -5.78
N LEU A 93 13.74 12.36 -5.75
CA LEU A 93 12.32 12.61 -6.05
C LEU A 93 11.93 12.09 -7.43
N GLY A 94 12.78 12.26 -8.44
CA GLY A 94 12.55 11.76 -9.79
C GLY A 94 12.45 10.23 -9.84
N ARG A 95 13.31 9.53 -9.10
CA ARG A 95 13.29 8.05 -8.98
C ARG A 95 12.04 7.58 -8.25
N ASP A 96 11.74 8.16 -7.09
CA ASP A 96 10.55 7.81 -6.30
C ASP A 96 9.25 8.00 -7.08
N VAL A 97 9.14 9.09 -7.86
CA VAL A 97 7.97 9.35 -8.72
C VAL A 97 7.86 8.31 -9.83
N ALA A 98 8.97 7.89 -10.43
CA ALA A 98 8.97 6.86 -11.47
C ALA A 98 8.59 5.49 -10.91
N ASP A 99 9.11 5.11 -9.75
CA ASP A 99 8.80 3.85 -9.08
C ASP A 99 7.33 3.81 -8.64
N ALA A 100 6.82 4.89 -8.05
CA ALA A 100 5.41 5.00 -7.66
C ALA A 100 4.47 4.86 -8.87
N LEU A 101 4.83 5.46 -10.01
CA LEU A 101 4.08 5.28 -11.25
C LEU A 101 4.05 3.82 -11.70
N GLY A 102 5.18 3.10 -11.61
CA GLY A 102 5.26 1.67 -11.91
C GLY A 102 4.29 0.87 -11.05
N VAL A 103 4.37 1.03 -9.72
CA VAL A 103 3.50 0.30 -8.77
C VAL A 103 2.01 0.63 -8.97
N LEU A 104 1.66 1.89 -9.22
CA LEU A 104 0.27 2.28 -9.47
C LEU A 104 -0.26 1.75 -10.81
N SER A 105 0.61 1.65 -11.83
CA SER A 105 0.27 1.00 -13.10
C SER A 105 0.04 -0.50 -12.93
N ASP A 106 0.84 -1.18 -12.10
CA ASP A 106 0.65 -2.59 -11.77
C ASP A 106 -0.68 -2.80 -11.03
N LEU A 107 -1.03 -1.90 -10.10
CA LEU A 107 -2.33 -1.94 -9.43
C LEU A 107 -3.49 -1.77 -10.41
N LEU A 108 -3.43 -0.82 -11.35
CA LEU A 108 -4.45 -0.65 -12.39
C LEU A 108 -4.56 -1.89 -13.29
N SER A 109 -3.43 -2.51 -13.62
CA SER A 109 -3.38 -3.76 -14.38
C SER A 109 -4.04 -4.90 -13.61
N ALA A 110 -3.74 -5.05 -12.32
CA ALA A 110 -4.35 -6.07 -11.46
C ALA A 110 -5.86 -5.83 -11.23
N MET A 111 -6.29 -4.57 -11.21
CA MET A 111 -7.71 -4.21 -11.20
C MET A 111 -8.40 -4.62 -12.51
N ALA A 112 -7.71 -4.50 -13.65
CA ALA A 112 -8.25 -4.83 -14.97
C ALA A 112 -8.47 -6.35 -15.16
N THR A 113 -7.72 -7.18 -14.45
CA THR A 113 -7.93 -8.64 -14.46
C THR A 113 -9.07 -9.09 -13.56
N GLN A 114 -9.67 -8.20 -12.75
CA GLN A 114 -10.77 -8.58 -11.88
C GLN A 114 -12.07 -8.78 -12.67
N PRO A 115 -12.77 -9.93 -12.52
CA PRO A 115 -14.01 -10.19 -13.23
C PRO A 115 -15.21 -9.41 -12.66
N ALA A 116 -15.06 -8.82 -11.48
CA ALA A 116 -16.14 -8.11 -10.80
C ALA A 116 -16.55 -6.84 -11.58
N PRO A 117 -17.85 -6.63 -11.87
CA PRO A 117 -18.33 -5.50 -12.68
C PRO A 117 -17.95 -4.12 -12.13
N THR A 118 -17.76 -3.99 -10.81
CA THR A 118 -17.36 -2.74 -10.16
C THR A 118 -15.97 -2.27 -10.59
N PHE A 119 -15.01 -3.18 -10.73
CA PHE A 119 -13.66 -2.87 -11.22
C PHE A 119 -13.66 -2.52 -12.71
N GLN A 120 -14.43 -3.26 -13.50
CA GLN A 120 -14.61 -2.97 -14.93
C GLN A 120 -15.25 -1.59 -15.15
N ALA A 121 -16.29 -1.27 -14.39
CA ALA A 121 -16.94 0.04 -14.45
C ALA A 121 -15.99 1.18 -14.04
N ALA A 122 -15.19 0.99 -12.99
CA ALA A 122 -14.21 1.99 -12.56
C ALA A 122 -13.15 2.28 -13.64
N LEU A 123 -12.68 1.25 -14.35
CA LEU A 123 -11.65 1.37 -15.40
C LEU A 123 -12.18 1.88 -16.74
N THR A 124 -13.48 1.71 -17.00
CA THR A 124 -14.14 2.22 -18.22
C THR A 124 -14.76 3.60 -18.04
N HIS A 125 -14.80 4.12 -16.80
CA HIS A 125 -15.26 5.48 -16.52
C HIS A 125 -14.44 6.52 -17.30
N SER A 126 -15.12 7.50 -17.90
CA SER A 126 -14.51 8.49 -18.82
C SER A 126 -13.32 9.21 -18.21
N ASP A 127 -13.42 9.59 -16.93
CA ASP A 127 -12.37 10.32 -16.22
C ASP A 127 -11.15 9.44 -15.94
N THR A 128 -11.37 8.17 -15.63
CA THR A 128 -10.30 7.17 -15.45
C THR A 128 -9.56 6.97 -16.77
N VAL A 129 -10.29 6.71 -17.85
CA VAL A 129 -9.74 6.55 -19.20
C VAL A 129 -8.99 7.80 -19.65
N GLY A 130 -9.55 8.99 -19.40
CA GLY A 130 -8.93 10.27 -19.71
C GLY A 130 -7.61 10.47 -18.96
N SER A 131 -7.58 10.13 -17.67
CA SER A 131 -6.37 10.22 -16.83
C SER A 131 -5.29 9.23 -17.28
N ILE A 132 -5.66 8.01 -17.64
CA ILE A 132 -4.73 7.00 -18.18
C ILE A 132 -4.12 7.49 -19.51
N LYS A 133 -4.96 7.96 -20.45
CA LYS A 133 -4.48 8.49 -21.74
C LYS A 133 -3.54 9.68 -21.56
N LYS A 134 -3.89 10.63 -20.68
CA LYS A 134 -3.03 11.77 -20.36
C LYS A 134 -1.68 11.31 -19.80
N THR A 135 -1.70 10.35 -18.89
CA THR A 135 -0.48 9.77 -18.30
C THR A 135 0.40 9.16 -19.38
N MET A 136 -0.16 8.33 -20.28
CA MET A 136 0.57 7.74 -21.39
C MET A 136 1.23 8.78 -22.29
N THR A 137 0.50 9.85 -22.66
CA THR A 137 1.05 10.95 -23.48
C THR A 137 2.25 11.62 -22.78
N ASN A 138 2.13 11.94 -21.49
CA ASN A 138 3.21 12.57 -20.74
C ASN A 138 4.47 11.68 -20.69
N LEU A 139 4.30 10.37 -20.46
CA LEU A 139 5.42 9.43 -20.39
C LEU A 139 6.11 9.25 -21.74
N GLN A 140 5.37 9.27 -22.84
CA GLN A 140 5.95 9.25 -24.19
C GLN A 140 6.82 10.47 -24.44
N VAL A 141 6.39 11.66 -24.00
CA VAL A 141 7.18 12.90 -24.13
C VAL A 141 8.47 12.80 -23.32
N ILE A 142 8.39 12.33 -22.07
CA ILE A 142 9.54 12.22 -21.16
C ILE A 142 10.58 11.22 -21.69
N THR A 143 10.12 10.05 -22.17
CA THR A 143 11.01 8.98 -22.65
C THR A 143 11.64 9.31 -24.00
N ARG A 144 10.89 9.89 -24.95
CA ARG A 144 11.44 10.32 -26.26
C ARG A 144 12.44 11.45 -26.17
N SER A 145 12.31 12.35 -25.18
CA SER A 145 13.23 13.47 -25.01
C SER A 145 14.62 13.02 -24.49
N ARG A 146 14.78 11.74 -24.14
CA ARG A 146 15.98 11.18 -23.50
C ARG A 146 16.65 10.06 -24.32
N SER A 147 16.13 9.77 -25.51
CA SER A 147 16.63 8.79 -26.47
C SER A 147 17.10 9.47 -27.74
#